data_AF-A0A1H6VLM1-F1
#
_entry.id   AF-A0A1H6VLM1-F1
#
_cell.length_a   1.000
_cell.length_b   1.000
_cell.length_c   1.000
_cell.angle_alpha   90.00
_cell.angle_beta   90.00
_cell.angle_gamma   90.00
#
_symmetry.space_group_name_H-M   'P 1'
#
loop_
_entity.id
_entity.type
_entity.pdbx_description
1 polymer ?
#
loop_
_entity_poly.entity_id
_entity_poly.type
_entity_poly.pdbx_seq_one_letter_code
_entity_poly.pdbx_strand_id
1 'polypeptide(L)'
;MKTRELLSTKYNAYLADGNAVLAVTLSTYVRSAKFASSDCMRVFWDQHFMHRVQRCLPYHVHPKIDYDYVVERSPGGHYHYHGLLALPQPYGDWLCEGIRSKWLRRDLNSFRRAGQYRPLRLNSFRIEPIRPDGSVDAIARYLTKTPDYLPSSETYPLWKKQVSSDW
;
A
#
# COMPACT_ATOMS: atom_id res chain seq x y z
N MET A 1 23.66 -1.94 -5.15
CA MET A 1 22.58 -1.14 -5.77
C MET A 1 21.82 -0.46 -4.65
N LYS A 2 21.63 0.87 -4.66
CA LYS A 2 20.92 1.57 -3.59
C LYS A 2 19.43 1.21 -3.66
N THR A 3 18.74 1.05 -2.53
CA THR A 3 17.30 0.67 -2.47
C THR A 3 16.41 1.50 -3.41
N ARG A 4 16.76 2.77 -3.61
CA ARG A 4 16.08 3.66 -4.56
C ARG A 4 16.16 3.16 -5.99
N GLU A 5 17.37 2.82 -6.45
CA GLU A 5 17.61 2.31 -7.80
C GLU A 5 16.82 1.02 -8.01
N LEU A 6 16.78 0.15 -6.98
CA LEU A 6 15.98 -1.08 -7.02
C LEU A 6 14.49 -0.80 -7.22
N LEU A 7 13.90 0.11 -6.44
CA LEU A 7 12.49 0.49 -6.59
C LEU A 7 12.21 1.12 -7.95
N SER A 8 13.05 2.08 -8.35
CA SER A 8 12.93 2.73 -9.65
C SER A 8 12.98 1.71 -10.78
N THR A 9 13.99 0.83 -10.81
CA THR A 9 14.13 -0.23 -11.80
C THR A 9 12.94 -1.18 -11.78
N LYS A 10 12.52 -1.65 -10.61
CA LYS A 10 11.38 -2.55 -10.42
C LYS A 10 10.08 -1.98 -11.00
N TYR A 11 9.71 -0.75 -10.62
CA TYR A 11 8.44 -0.17 -11.03
C TYR A 11 8.47 0.40 -12.45
N ASN A 12 9.63 0.83 -12.96
CA ASN A 12 9.78 1.14 -14.38
C ASN A 12 9.67 -0.13 -15.24
N ALA A 13 10.16 -1.29 -14.77
CA ALA A 13 9.96 -2.56 -15.45
C ALA A 13 8.47 -2.93 -15.53
N TYR A 14 7.71 -2.76 -14.43
CA TYR A 14 6.26 -2.98 -14.46
C TYR A 14 5.56 -2.11 -15.52
N LEU A 15 5.91 -0.82 -15.60
CA LEU A 15 5.38 0.07 -16.65
C LEU A 15 5.75 -0.40 -18.06
N ALA A 16 7.01 -0.83 -18.27
CA ALA A 16 7.49 -1.33 -19.54
C ALA A 16 6.76 -2.63 -19.98
N ASP A 17 6.39 -3.48 -19.02
CA ASP A 17 5.59 -4.69 -19.23
C ASP A 17 4.10 -4.42 -19.44
N GLY A 18 3.68 -3.15 -19.49
CA GLY A 18 2.29 -2.74 -19.68
C GLY A 18 1.42 -2.92 -18.43
N ASN A 19 2.01 -2.90 -17.23
CA ASN A 19 1.26 -2.79 -15.98
C ASN A 19 1.01 -1.32 -15.63
N ALA A 20 -0.09 -1.08 -14.90
CA ALA A 20 -0.29 0.19 -14.23
C ALA A 20 0.54 0.24 -12.95
N VAL A 21 1.14 1.39 -12.68
CA VAL A 21 1.75 1.68 -11.39
C VAL A 21 1.03 2.86 -10.75
N LEU A 22 0.56 2.65 -9.53
CA LEU A 22 -0.21 3.62 -8.76
C LEU A 22 0.58 4.10 -7.55
N ALA A 23 0.56 5.40 -7.30
CA ALA A 23 0.99 6.01 -6.06
C ALA A 23 -0.17 6.00 -5.06
N VAL A 24 0.09 5.52 -3.85
CA VAL A 24 -0.91 5.43 -2.77
C VAL A 24 -0.45 6.30 -1.60
N THR A 25 -1.36 7.11 -1.06
CA THR A 25 -1.17 7.82 0.20
C THR A 25 -2.36 7.60 1.12
N LEU A 26 -2.12 7.10 2.34
CA LEU A 26 -3.15 6.90 3.36
C LEU A 26 -2.79 7.73 4.60
N SER A 27 -3.58 8.76 4.88
CA SER A 27 -3.37 9.61 6.05
C SER A 27 -4.07 9.03 7.27
N THR A 28 -3.36 8.90 8.38
CA THR A 28 -3.92 8.37 9.63
C THR A 28 -4.13 9.47 10.68
N TYR A 29 -4.81 9.14 11.77
CA TYR A 29 -4.84 9.97 12.98
C TYR A 29 -3.74 9.61 13.99
N VAL A 30 -2.86 8.66 13.67
CA VAL A 30 -1.78 8.21 14.56
C VAL A 30 -0.76 9.35 14.69
N ARG A 31 -0.41 9.69 15.94
CA ARG A 31 0.68 10.64 16.26
C ARG A 31 1.83 10.00 17.05
N SER A 32 1.61 8.80 17.58
CA SER A 32 2.59 8.08 18.41
C SER A 32 3.61 7.36 17.53
N ALA A 33 4.89 7.69 17.69
CA ALA A 33 5.99 7.00 17.01
C ALA A 33 6.05 5.51 17.36
N LYS A 34 5.78 5.16 18.63
CA LYS A 34 5.71 3.76 19.09
C LYS A 34 4.61 2.98 18.38
N PHE A 35 3.47 3.61 18.13
CA PHE A 35 2.39 2.94 17.40
C PHE A 35 2.69 2.87 15.90
N ALA A 36 3.26 3.92 15.32
CA ALA A 36 3.62 3.95 13.90
C ALA A 36 4.66 2.90 13.51
N SER A 37 5.53 2.51 14.44
CA SER A 37 6.53 1.43 14.29
C SER A 37 6.01 0.05 14.71
N SER A 38 4.75 -0.07 15.14
CA SER A 38 4.19 -1.34 15.61
C SER A 38 3.73 -2.25 14.49
N ASP A 39 3.67 -3.55 14.77
CA ASP A 39 3.07 -4.55 13.88
C ASP A 39 1.63 -4.22 13.50
N CYS A 40 0.87 -3.56 14.37
CA CYS A 40 -0.50 -3.13 14.08
C CYS A 40 -0.56 -2.14 12.90
N MET A 41 0.45 -1.28 12.76
CA MET A 41 0.56 -0.35 11.64
C MET A 41 0.89 -1.13 10.36
N ARG A 42 1.87 -2.03 10.41
CA ARG A 42 2.23 -2.89 9.27
C ARG A 42 1.05 -3.74 8.77
N VAL A 43 0.39 -4.46 9.70
CA VAL A 43 -0.78 -5.31 9.43
C VAL A 43 -1.93 -4.51 8.82
N PHE A 44 -2.09 -3.23 9.16
CA PHE A 44 -3.09 -2.38 8.51
C PHE A 44 -2.89 -2.28 7.01
N TRP A 45 -1.66 -2.05 6.54
CA TRP A 45 -1.40 -2.00 5.12
C TRP A 45 -1.64 -3.37 4.47
N ASP A 46 -0.95 -4.40 4.97
CA ASP A 46 -0.88 -5.71 4.31
C ASP A 46 -2.22 -6.46 4.36
N GLN A 47 -2.92 -6.45 5.49
CA GLN A 47 -4.10 -7.28 5.71
C GLN A 47 -5.42 -6.51 5.64
N HIS A 48 -5.41 -5.20 5.90
CA HIS A 48 -6.64 -4.41 5.84
C HIS A 48 -6.75 -3.65 4.53
N PHE A 49 -5.76 -2.83 4.17
CA PHE A 49 -5.82 -2.03 2.95
C PHE A 49 -5.71 -2.91 1.69
N MET A 50 -4.64 -3.70 1.57
CA MET A 50 -4.41 -4.53 0.38
C MET A 50 -5.49 -5.60 0.19
N HIS A 51 -6.02 -6.17 1.27
CA HIS A 51 -7.17 -7.07 1.18
C HIS A 51 -8.41 -6.40 0.57
N ARG A 52 -8.68 -5.12 0.87
CA ARG A 52 -9.80 -4.39 0.23
C ARG A 52 -9.55 -4.13 -1.23
N VAL A 53 -8.33 -3.76 -1.60
CA VAL A 53 -7.91 -3.61 -2.99
C VAL A 53 -8.15 -4.94 -3.74
N GLN A 54 -7.64 -6.05 -3.21
CA GLN A 54 -7.80 -7.39 -3.79
C GLN A 54 -9.27 -7.80 -3.90
N ARG A 55 -10.10 -7.57 -2.88
CA ARG A 55 -11.53 -7.91 -2.91
C ARG A 55 -12.33 -7.18 -3.98
N CYS A 56 -11.83 -6.04 -4.45
CA CYS A 56 -12.42 -5.30 -5.55
C CYS A 56 -11.99 -5.82 -6.93
N LEU A 57 -11.05 -6.77 -6.98
CA LEU A 57 -10.46 -7.30 -8.21
C LEU A 57 -10.78 -8.80 -8.36
N PRO A 58 -10.82 -9.32 -9.60
CA PRO A 58 -10.95 -10.75 -9.85
C PRO A 58 -9.82 -11.55 -9.20
N TYR A 59 -10.12 -12.75 -8.70
CA TYR A 59 -9.17 -13.60 -7.95
C TYR A 59 -7.87 -13.90 -8.72
N HIS A 60 -7.97 -14.12 -10.03
CA HIS A 60 -6.80 -14.41 -10.89
C HIS A 60 -5.82 -13.22 -11.03
N VAL A 61 -6.22 -12.02 -10.60
CA VAL A 61 -5.37 -10.82 -10.59
C VAL A 61 -4.56 -10.72 -9.31
N HIS A 62 -5.04 -11.29 -8.19
CA HIS A 62 -4.42 -11.18 -6.87
C HIS A 62 -2.92 -11.51 -6.85
N PRO A 63 -2.44 -12.60 -7.48
CA PRO A 63 -1.01 -12.92 -7.50
C PRO A 63 -0.17 -12.02 -8.42
N LYS A 64 -0.80 -11.13 -9.20
CA LYS A 64 -0.14 -10.18 -10.11
C LYS A 64 0.00 -8.79 -9.50
N ILE A 65 -0.41 -8.62 -8.24
CA ILE A 65 -0.33 -7.36 -7.52
C ILE A 65 0.98 -7.35 -6.74
N ASP A 66 1.76 -6.30 -6.93
CA ASP A 66 2.96 -6.04 -6.13
C ASP A 66 2.91 -4.62 -5.56
N TYR A 67 3.45 -4.40 -4.36
CA TYR A 67 3.33 -3.11 -3.69
C TYR A 67 4.41 -2.84 -2.65
N ASP A 68 4.92 -1.63 -2.57
CA ASP A 68 5.92 -1.22 -1.58
C ASP A 68 5.42 0.00 -0.80
N TYR A 69 5.77 0.15 0.48
CA TYR A 69 5.35 1.31 1.25
C TYR A 69 6.30 1.72 2.38
N VAL A 70 6.09 2.93 2.88
CA VAL A 70 6.68 3.45 4.12
C VAL A 70 5.62 4.14 4.97
N VAL A 71 5.90 4.23 6.27
CA VAL A 71 5.13 5.04 7.21
C VAL A 71 5.96 6.26 7.60
N GLU A 72 5.45 7.46 7.34
CA GLU A 72 6.17 8.71 7.60
C GLU A 72 5.32 9.69 8.41
N ARG A 73 5.97 10.45 9.29
CA ARG A 73 5.34 11.55 10.04
C ARG A 73 5.25 12.81 9.18
N SER A 74 4.06 13.37 8.99
CA SER A 74 3.89 14.67 8.34
C SER A 74 4.29 15.84 9.25
N PRO A 75 4.48 17.04 8.68
CA PRO A 75 4.71 18.26 9.46
C PRO A 75 3.63 18.54 10.51
N GLY A 76 2.38 18.16 10.22
CA GLY A 76 1.26 18.25 11.17
C GLY A 76 1.27 17.18 12.28
N GLY A 77 2.33 16.37 12.37
CA GLY A 77 2.56 15.39 13.45
C GLY A 77 1.85 14.06 13.31
N HIS A 78 1.07 13.84 12.25
CA HIS A 78 0.36 12.58 11.98
C HIS A 78 1.18 11.66 11.09
N TYR A 79 1.01 10.36 11.22
CA TYR A 79 1.66 9.37 10.36
C TYR A 79 0.82 9.05 9.11
N HIS A 80 1.50 8.83 7.99
CA HIS A 80 0.92 8.54 6.68
C HIS A 80 1.61 7.32 6.10
N TYR A 81 0.85 6.49 5.40
CA TYR A 81 1.43 5.53 4.47
C TYR A 81 1.67 6.22 3.15
N HIS A 82 2.82 5.94 2.55
CA HIS A 82 3.11 6.27 1.17
C HIS A 82 3.58 4.99 0.49
N GLY A 83 3.05 4.68 -0.69
CA GLY A 83 3.41 3.44 -1.37
C GLY A 83 3.26 3.48 -2.88
N LEU A 84 3.81 2.45 -3.49
CA LEU A 84 3.70 2.09 -4.90
C LEU A 84 2.89 0.80 -5.00
N LEU A 85 2.05 0.68 -6.02
CA LEU A 85 1.21 -0.47 -6.28
C LEU A 85 1.24 -0.77 -7.78
N ALA A 86 1.77 -1.92 -8.18
CA ALA A 86 1.79 -2.41 -9.55
C ALA A 86 0.73 -3.50 -9.75
N LEU A 87 0.01 -3.44 -10.87
CA LEU A 87 -1.01 -4.40 -11.27
C LEU A 87 -1.32 -4.29 -12.77
N PRO A 88 -2.00 -5.27 -13.41
CA PRO A 88 -2.28 -5.19 -14.84
C PRO A 88 -3.12 -3.95 -15.18
N GLN A 89 -2.75 -3.28 -16.29
CA GLN A 89 -3.24 -1.94 -16.65
C GLN A 89 -4.77 -1.74 -16.53
N PRO A 90 -5.62 -2.65 -17.07
CA PRO A 90 -7.08 -2.43 -17.01
C PRO A 90 -7.62 -2.33 -15.58
N TYR A 91 -6.98 -3.01 -14.63
CA TYR A 91 -7.38 -2.98 -13.22
C TYR A 91 -6.81 -1.76 -12.50
N GLY A 92 -5.63 -1.27 -12.89
CA GLY A 92 -5.09 -0.02 -12.35
C GLY A 92 -5.94 1.18 -12.75
N ASP A 93 -6.33 1.24 -14.02
CA ASP A 93 -7.27 2.26 -14.53
C ASP A 93 -8.60 2.14 -13.79
N TRP A 94 -9.12 0.91 -13.64
CA TRP A 94 -10.32 0.67 -12.85
C TRP A 94 -10.17 1.05 -11.38
N LEU A 95 -9.02 0.95 -10.73
CA LEU A 95 -8.85 1.41 -9.34
C LEU A 95 -8.83 2.94 -9.26
N CYS A 96 -8.20 3.62 -10.21
CA CYS A 96 -8.17 5.08 -10.28
C CYS A 96 -9.55 5.66 -10.59
N GLU A 97 -10.25 5.09 -11.57
CA GLU A 97 -11.66 5.37 -11.85
C GLU A 97 -12.57 4.83 -10.75
N GLY A 98 -12.16 3.74 -10.09
CA GLY A 98 -12.88 3.00 -9.07
C GLY A 98 -12.90 3.66 -7.72
N ILE A 99 -11.96 4.57 -7.44
CA ILE A 99 -12.12 5.56 -6.37
C ILE A 99 -13.31 6.49 -6.67
N ARG A 100 -13.66 6.71 -7.94
CA ARG A 100 -14.95 7.32 -8.31
C ARG A 100 -16.10 6.31 -8.23
N SER A 101 -15.84 5.00 -8.39
CA SER A 101 -16.84 3.96 -8.13
C SER A 101 -17.24 3.89 -6.65
N LYS A 102 -18.51 3.56 -6.41
CA LYS A 102 -19.10 3.53 -5.07
C LYS A 102 -18.49 2.45 -4.16
N TRP A 103 -17.97 1.35 -4.70
CA TRP A 103 -17.61 0.15 -3.93
C TRP A 103 -16.26 0.27 -3.23
N LEU A 104 -15.17 0.52 -3.96
CA LEU A 104 -13.85 0.73 -3.37
C LEU A 104 -13.87 1.95 -2.45
N ARG A 105 -14.51 3.04 -2.87
CA ARG A 105 -14.66 4.24 -2.04
C ARG A 105 -15.43 3.97 -0.75
N ARG A 106 -16.51 3.17 -0.78
CA ARG A 106 -17.26 2.76 0.42
C ARG A 106 -16.37 1.95 1.36
N ASP A 107 -15.63 1.00 0.81
CA ASP A 107 -14.76 0.12 1.60
C ASP A 107 -13.61 0.90 2.25
N LEU A 108 -12.95 1.81 1.52
CA LEU A 108 -11.94 2.71 2.08
C LEU A 108 -12.54 3.72 3.06
N ASN A 109 -13.75 4.24 2.81
CA ASN A 109 -14.46 5.09 3.76
C ASN A 109 -14.82 4.36 5.06
N SER A 110 -14.95 3.03 5.04
CA SER A 110 -15.19 2.25 6.27
C SER A 110 -14.02 2.37 7.25
N PHE A 111 -12.79 2.64 6.76
CA PHE A 111 -11.63 2.92 7.60
C PHE A 111 -11.66 4.29 8.27
N ARG A 112 -12.57 5.20 7.87
CA ARG A 112 -12.73 6.51 8.53
C ARG A 112 -13.45 6.43 9.88
N ARG A 113 -14.11 5.31 10.19
CA ARG A 113 -14.84 5.11 11.46
C ARG A 113 -14.11 4.10 12.33
N ALA A 114 -14.09 4.30 13.66
CA ALA A 114 -13.64 3.24 14.58
C ALA A 114 -14.50 1.99 14.38
N GLY A 115 -13.90 0.82 14.51
CA GLY A 115 -14.58 -0.46 14.56
C GLY A 115 -13.82 -1.41 15.47
N GLN A 116 -14.51 -2.44 15.92
CA GLN A 116 -14.01 -3.39 16.92
C GLN A 116 -12.71 -4.11 16.52
N TYR A 117 -12.43 -4.23 15.21
CA TYR A 117 -11.28 -4.97 14.66
C TYR A 117 -10.44 -4.14 13.67
N ARG A 118 -10.49 -2.81 13.76
CA ARG A 118 -9.69 -1.92 12.89
C ARG A 118 -8.54 -1.33 13.72
N PRO A 119 -7.27 -1.59 13.38
CA PRO A 119 -6.14 -1.17 14.20
C PRO A 119 -6.00 0.36 14.26
N LEU A 120 -6.52 1.08 13.25
CA LEU A 120 -6.51 2.55 13.23
C LEU A 120 -7.63 3.12 12.35
N ARG A 121 -7.84 4.44 12.47
CA ARG A 121 -8.69 5.22 11.58
C ARG A 121 -7.86 5.95 10.52
N LEU A 122 -8.36 5.94 9.28
CA LEU A 122 -7.85 6.80 8.22
C LEU A 122 -8.58 8.15 8.24
N ASN A 123 -7.81 9.22 8.11
CA ASN A 123 -8.32 10.58 7.89
C ASN A 123 -8.71 10.75 6.40
N SER A 124 -7.77 10.46 5.51
CA SER A 124 -7.94 10.59 4.06
C SER A 124 -7.12 9.54 3.32
N PHE A 125 -7.42 9.35 2.03
CA PHE A 125 -6.70 8.44 1.16
C PHE A 125 -6.65 9.01 -0.26
N ARG A 126 -5.58 8.71 -1.00
CA ARG A 126 -5.38 9.05 -2.41
C ARG A 126 -4.71 7.86 -3.10
N ILE A 127 -5.21 7.47 -4.27
CA ILE A 127 -4.54 6.52 -5.17
C ILE A 127 -4.57 7.15 -6.55
N GLU A 128 -3.43 7.26 -7.20
CA GLU A 128 -3.28 7.97 -8.47
C GLU A 128 -2.28 7.28 -9.39
N PRO A 129 -2.47 7.35 -10.72
CA PRO A 129 -1.54 6.74 -11.64
C PRO A 129 -0.22 7.53 -11.66
N ILE A 130 0.89 6.79 -11.74
CA ILE A 130 2.20 7.36 -12.03
C ILE A 130 2.31 7.55 -13.53
N ARG A 131 2.56 8.78 -13.96
CA ARG A 131 2.77 9.07 -15.38
C ARG A 131 4.19 8.72 -15.82
N PRO A 132 4.38 8.23 -17.06
CA PRO A 132 5.68 7.83 -17.59
C PRO A 132 6.73 8.94 -17.66
N ASP A 133 6.31 10.20 -17.75
CA ASP A 133 7.16 11.39 -17.90
C ASP A 133 7.75 11.89 -16.57
N GLY A 134 7.38 11.28 -15.45
CA GLY A 134 8.00 11.51 -14.17
C GLY A 134 7.05 11.17 -13.04
N SER A 135 7.36 10.12 -12.26
CA SER A 135 6.96 10.04 -10.84
C SER A 135 7.42 8.77 -10.13
N VAL A 136 7.79 7.68 -10.84
CA VAL A 136 8.34 6.47 -10.17
C VAL A 136 9.59 6.85 -9.40
N ASP A 137 10.53 7.55 -10.04
CA ASP A 137 11.79 7.95 -9.43
C ASP A 137 11.62 8.92 -8.25
N ALA A 138 10.65 9.82 -8.35
CA ALA A 138 10.33 10.79 -7.29
C ALA A 138 9.73 10.08 -6.07
N ILE A 139 8.81 9.15 -6.30
CA ILE A 139 8.18 8.37 -5.23
C ILE A 139 9.17 7.35 -4.67
N ALA A 140 9.97 6.67 -5.49
CA ALA A 140 11.04 5.78 -5.04
C ALA A 140 12.05 6.54 -4.17
N ARG A 141 12.46 7.76 -4.56
CA ARG A 141 13.28 8.63 -3.72
C ARG A 141 12.58 8.98 -2.41
N TYR A 142 11.28 9.25 -2.46
CA TYR A 142 10.49 9.54 -1.27
C TYR A 142 10.39 8.33 -0.33
N LEU A 143 10.11 7.14 -0.84
CA LEU A 143 10.02 5.91 -0.04
C LEU A 143 11.37 5.58 0.61
N THR A 144 12.46 5.72 -0.15
CA THR A 144 13.80 5.33 0.32
C THR A 144 14.51 6.38 1.18
N LYS A 145 13.96 7.59 1.32
CA LYS A 145 14.52 8.60 2.25
C LYS A 145 14.29 8.19 3.73
N THR A 146 13.31 7.32 3.98
CA THR A 146 12.91 6.90 5.32
C THR A 146 13.63 5.60 5.68
N PRO A 147 14.29 5.51 6.86
CA PRO A 147 15.02 4.30 7.25
C PRO A 147 14.11 3.08 7.46
N ASP A 148 12.83 3.31 7.76
CA ASP A 148 11.83 2.26 8.03
C ASP A 148 11.12 1.76 6.75
N TYR A 149 11.80 1.80 5.60
CA TYR A 149 11.24 1.26 4.37
C TYR A 149 11.10 -0.26 4.44
N LEU A 150 9.91 -0.76 4.09
CA LEU A 150 9.60 -2.19 4.07
C LEU A 150 9.37 -2.65 2.63
N PRO A 151 10.32 -3.39 2.02
CA PRO A 151 10.13 -3.93 0.69
C PRO A 151 9.10 -5.07 0.68
N SER A 152 8.28 -5.07 -0.37
CA SER A 152 7.20 -6.04 -0.59
C SER A 152 7.67 -7.50 -0.68
N SER A 153 8.90 -7.71 -1.15
CA SER A 153 9.25 -8.98 -1.78
C SER A 153 10.09 -9.94 -0.95
N GLU A 154 10.50 -9.60 0.28
CA GLU A 154 11.31 -10.54 1.10
C GLU A 154 11.06 -10.53 2.61
N THR A 155 10.03 -9.84 3.12
CA THR A 155 9.69 -9.94 4.54
C THR A 155 8.32 -10.57 4.72
N TYR A 156 8.33 -11.89 4.83
CA TYR A 156 7.59 -12.75 5.76
C TYR A 156 7.04 -14.01 5.06
N PRO A 157 7.33 -15.21 5.59
CA PRO A 157 6.57 -16.39 5.21
C PRO A 157 5.11 -16.13 5.58
N LEU A 158 4.25 -16.20 4.57
CA LEU A 158 2.81 -16.35 4.74
C LEU A 158 2.57 -17.54 5.69
N TRP A 159 2.33 -17.23 6.96
CA TRP A 159 1.59 -18.07 7.91
C TRP A 159 2.12 -19.50 8.10
N LYS A 160 3.39 -19.66 8.47
CA LYS A 160 3.86 -20.91 9.11
C LYS A 160 4.21 -20.70 10.58
N LYS A 161 3.16 -20.76 11.40
CA LYS A 161 3.06 -21.21 12.81
C LYS A 161 1.64 -20.78 13.25
N GLN A 162 0.71 -21.63 13.68
CA GLN A 162 0.79 -23.02 14.13
C GLN A 162 -0.67 -23.50 14.17
N VAL A 163 -1.09 -24.39 13.26
CA VAL A 163 -2.19 -25.29 13.59
C VAL A 163 -1.52 -26.38 14.41
N SER A 164 -1.49 -26.24 15.74
CA SER A 164 -1.40 -27.42 16.57
C SER A 164 -2.73 -28.13 16.40
N SER A 165 -2.73 -29.14 15.53
CA SER A 165 -3.62 -30.27 15.71
C SER A 165 -3.15 -30.96 16.98
N ASP A 166 -3.70 -30.55 18.11
CA ASP A 166 -3.82 -31.35 19.32
C ASP A 166 -4.97 -30.71 20.12
N TRP A 167 -5.88 -31.58 20.56
CA TRP A 167 -7.21 -31.37 21.15
C TRP A 167 -8.38 -31.31 20.15
#